data_AF-A0A4Y2QKA8-F1
#
_entry.id   AF-A0A4Y2QKA8-F1
#
_cell.length_a   1.000
_cell.length_b   1.000
_cell.length_c   1.000
_cell.angle_alpha   90.00
_cell.angle_beta   90.00
_cell.angle_gamma   90.00
#
_symmetry.space_group_name_H-M   'P 1'
#
loop_
_entity.id
_entity.type
_entity.pdbx_description
1 polymer ?
#
loop_
_entity_poly.entity_id
_entity_poly.type
_entity_poly.pdbx_seq_one_letter_code
_entity_poly.pdbx_strand_id
1 'polypeptide(L)'
;MSTSLPGNLNIQSIKDIDEAIAKLNSAILTAMNLASRSKLINGNYRKLPPNIVKKITFRNQIRKRWQQTYDPRYRRTANRLTNQIRREIRHYDQESWKQWLMSLNQEDNSIYIAARKFSRKYKSHQYWTLMV
;
A
#
# COMPACT_ATOMS: atom_id res chain seq x y z
N MET A 1 7.69 31.24 3.89
CA MET A 1 7.97 31.14 5.34
C MET A 1 9.13 30.17 5.52
N SER A 2 10.30 30.68 5.88
CA SER A 2 11.60 30.00 5.86
C SER A 2 11.72 28.99 7.02
N THR A 3 11.97 27.71 6.72
CA THR A 3 12.04 26.60 7.70
C THR A 3 13.46 26.29 8.16
N SER A 4 14.30 27.31 8.33
CA SER A 4 15.67 27.13 8.84
C SER A 4 15.66 27.25 10.36
N LEU A 5 16.25 26.27 11.05
CA LEU A 5 16.56 26.38 12.48
C LEU A 5 17.35 27.69 12.68
N PRO A 6 17.00 28.51 13.68
CA PRO A 6 17.77 29.70 13.96
C PRO A 6 19.17 29.27 14.41
N GLY A 7 20.18 29.55 13.59
CA GLY A 7 21.58 29.47 14.01
C GLY A 7 21.88 30.55 15.06
N ASN A 8 23.03 30.42 15.74
CA ASN A 8 23.59 31.33 16.76
C ASN A 8 22.62 32.41 17.26
N LEU A 9 21.72 32.00 18.14
CA LEU A 9 20.79 32.91 18.81
C LEU A 9 21.58 33.78 19.78
N ASN A 10 21.50 35.10 19.59
CA ASN A 10 22.03 36.07 20.55
C ASN A 10 21.08 36.12 21.76
N ILE A 11 21.35 35.29 22.76
CA ILE A 11 20.53 35.17 23.97
C ILE A 11 21.07 36.18 24.99
N GLN A 12 20.31 37.25 25.25
CA GLN A 12 20.71 38.31 26.18
C GLN A 12 19.77 38.40 27.40
N SER A 13 18.61 37.74 27.34
CA SER A 13 17.59 37.75 28.39
C SER A 13 16.84 36.42 28.50
N ILE A 14 16.18 36.21 29.65
CA ILE A 14 15.29 35.05 29.87
C ILE A 14 14.16 35.00 28.83
N LYS A 15 13.67 36.16 28.41
CA LYS A 15 12.64 36.27 27.36
C LYS A 15 13.14 35.72 26.01
N ASP A 16 14.41 35.90 25.69
CA ASP A 16 15.01 35.35 24.47
C ASP A 16 15.11 33.82 24.53
N ILE A 17 15.28 33.25 25.73
CA ILE A 17 15.26 31.81 25.96
C ILE A 17 13.84 31.26 25.71
N ASP A 18 12.81 31.88 26.28
CA ASP A 18 11.42 31.47 26.07
C ASP A 18 11.02 31.55 24.60
N GLU A 19 11.45 32.61 23.91
CA GLU A 19 11.19 32.78 22.47
C GLU A 19 11.93 31.72 21.64
N ALA A 20 13.17 31.37 22.00
CA ALA A 20 13.92 30.31 21.35
C ALA A 20 13.25 28.94 21.54
N ILE A 21 12.77 28.63 22.74
CA ILE A 21 12.03 27.41 23.05
C ILE A 21 10.73 27.36 22.24
N ALA A 22 9.98 28.45 22.16
CA ALA A 22 8.75 28.54 21.38
C ALA A 22 9.01 28.33 19.87
N LYS A 23 10.08 28.92 19.34
CA LYS A 23 10.51 28.74 17.93
C LYS A 23 10.94 27.30 17.67
N LEU A 24 11.68 26.67 18.57
CA LEU A 24 12.08 25.27 18.43
C LEU A 24 10.85 24.33 18.46
N ASN A 25 9.96 24.51 19.42
CA ASN A 25 8.73 23.72 19.52
C ASN A 25 7.85 23.88 18.28
N SER A 26 7.67 25.11 17.78
CA SER A 26 6.90 25.33 16.56
C SER A 26 7.56 24.68 15.33
N ALA A 27 8.89 24.78 15.19
CA ALA A 27 9.62 24.10 14.11
C ALA A 27 9.49 22.58 14.17
N ILE A 28 9.58 21.97 15.36
CA ILE A 28 9.36 20.52 15.57
C ILE A 28 7.93 20.14 15.16
N LEU A 29 6.92 20.86 15.65
CA LEU A 29 5.52 20.60 15.33
C LEU A 29 5.24 20.75 13.82
N THR A 30 5.79 21.78 13.18
CA THR A 30 5.69 21.98 11.74
C THR A 30 6.37 20.86 10.97
N ALA A 31 7.58 20.46 11.35
CA ALA A 31 8.31 19.35 10.72
C ALA A 31 7.55 18.03 10.87
N MET A 32 7.03 17.75 12.07
CA MET A 32 6.17 16.58 12.32
C MET A 32 4.94 16.59 11.43
N ASN A 33 4.22 17.71 11.33
CA ASN A 33 3.01 17.83 10.52
C ASN A 33 3.29 17.68 9.02
N LEU A 34 4.42 18.20 8.53
CA LEU A 34 4.85 18.04 7.14
C LEU A 34 5.26 16.59 6.84
N ALA A 35 6.00 15.94 7.75
CA ALA A 35 6.43 14.56 7.61
C ALA A 35 5.26 13.56 7.74
N SER A 36 4.24 13.90 8.53
CA SER A 36 3.07 13.03 8.78
C SER A 36 2.02 13.03 7.68
N ARG A 37 2.22 13.77 6.57
CA ARG A 37 1.29 13.77 5.44
C ARG A 37 1.20 12.37 4.81
N SER A 38 0.29 11.53 5.31
CA SER A 38 -0.12 10.32 4.62
C SER A 38 -0.95 10.72 3.41
N LYS A 39 -0.43 10.47 2.20
CA LYS A 39 -1.27 10.58 1.01
C LYS A 39 -2.40 9.57 1.16
N LEU A 40 -3.64 10.05 1.23
CA LEU A 40 -4.80 9.20 0.98
C LEU A 40 -4.64 8.71 -0.45
N ILE A 41 -4.23 7.45 -0.60
CA ILE A 41 -4.16 6.86 -1.92
C ILE A 41 -5.61 6.52 -2.27
N ASN A 42 -6.25 7.41 -3.02
CA ASN A 42 -7.61 7.22 -3.51
C ASN A 42 -7.52 6.38 -4.78
N GLY A 43 -7.64 5.07 -4.63
CA GLY A 43 -7.63 4.11 -5.72
C GLY A 43 -8.64 3.00 -5.48
N ASN A 44 -9.16 2.44 -6.56
CA ASN A 44 -10.04 1.28 -6.49
C ASN A 44 -9.19 0.02 -6.20
N TYR A 45 -8.72 -0.10 -4.95
CA TYR A 45 -7.89 -1.23 -4.55
C TYR A 45 -8.72 -2.49 -4.40
N ARG A 46 -8.17 -3.60 -4.90
CA ARG A 46 -8.68 -4.92 -4.61
C ARG A 46 -8.72 -5.13 -3.08
N LYS A 47 -9.93 -5.32 -2.54
CA LYS A 47 -10.12 -5.66 -1.12
C LYS A 47 -9.73 -7.12 -0.92
N LEU A 48 -8.63 -7.34 -0.22
CA LEU A 48 -8.19 -8.69 0.15
C LEU A 48 -8.86 -9.13 1.47
N PRO A 49 -9.06 -10.44 1.66
CA PRO A 49 -9.50 -11.00 2.93
C PRO A 49 -8.64 -10.54 4.12
N PRO A 50 -9.22 -10.26 5.30
CA PRO A 50 -8.50 -9.72 6.46
C PRO A 50 -7.31 -10.58 6.92
N ASN A 51 -7.40 -11.91 6.79
CA ASN A 51 -6.32 -12.85 7.09
C ASN A 51 -5.08 -12.62 6.19
N ILE A 52 -5.29 -12.39 4.90
CA ILE A 52 -4.22 -12.11 3.94
C ILE A 52 -3.60 -10.73 4.24
N VAL A 53 -4.44 -9.73 4.53
CA VAL A 53 -3.98 -8.39 4.93
C VAL A 53 -3.09 -8.44 6.18
N LYS A 54 -3.53 -9.15 7.23
CA LYS A 54 -2.73 -9.35 8.46
C LYS A 54 -1.35 -9.94 8.15
N LYS A 55 -1.28 -10.94 7.26
CA LYS A 55 0.01 -11.55 6.84
C LYS A 55 0.87 -10.59 6.02
N ILE A 56 0.28 -9.76 5.16
CA ILE A 56 1.01 -8.71 4.42
C ILE A 56 1.64 -7.72 5.40
N THR A 57 0.87 -7.25 6.39
CA THR A 57 1.37 -6.35 7.44
C THR A 57 2.54 -6.98 8.19
N PHE A 58 2.40 -8.24 8.62
CA PHE A 58 3.47 -8.96 9.31
C PHE A 58 4.72 -9.12 8.43
N ARG A 59 4.55 -9.51 7.16
CA ARG A 59 5.66 -9.60 6.19
C ARG A 59 6.39 -8.26 6.06
N ASN A 60 5.64 -7.15 5.98
CA ASN A 60 6.22 -5.81 5.86
C ASN A 60 7.02 -5.42 7.11
N GLN A 61 6.53 -5.76 8.31
CA GLN A 61 7.27 -5.55 9.56
C GLN A 61 8.60 -6.32 9.57
N ILE A 62 8.59 -7.60 9.16
CA ILE A 62 9.83 -8.40 9.04
C ILE A 62 10.79 -7.79 8.00
N ARG A 63 10.26 -7.31 6.87
CA ARG A 63 11.07 -6.64 5.84
C ARG A 63 11.71 -5.35 6.36
N LYS A 64 10.97 -4.57 7.16
CA LYS A 64 11.51 -3.37 7.83
C LYS A 64 12.66 -3.73 8.78
N ARG A 65 12.49 -4.79 9.60
CA ARG A 65 13.57 -5.29 10.47
C ARG A 65 14.80 -5.73 9.69
N TRP A 66 14.61 -6.43 8.57
CA TRP A 66 15.71 -6.80 7.69
C TRP A 66 16.46 -5.58 7.13
N GLN A 67 15.76 -4.52 6.71
CA GLN A 67 16.42 -3.30 6.23
C GLN A 67 17.24 -2.58 7.30
N GLN A 68 16.85 -2.70 8.57
CA GLN A 68 17.56 -2.07 9.69
C GLN A 68 18.75 -2.89 10.17
N THR A 69 18.62 -4.21 10.19
CA THR A 69 19.60 -5.11 10.83
C THR A 69 20.48 -5.87 9.84
N TYR A 70 20.07 -5.92 8.57
CA TYR A 70 20.65 -6.77 7.52
C TYR A 70 20.71 -8.28 7.84
N ASP A 71 20.05 -8.74 8.91
CA ASP A 71 20.06 -10.16 9.30
C ASP A 71 19.36 -11.04 8.23
N PRO A 72 20.05 -12.03 7.64
CA PRO A 72 19.49 -12.92 6.62
C PRO A 72 18.32 -13.79 7.11
N ARG A 73 18.16 -14.01 8.42
CA ARG A 73 17.00 -14.72 8.99
C ARG A 73 15.69 -13.99 8.71
N TYR A 74 15.69 -12.67 8.84
CA TYR A 74 14.52 -11.85 8.50
C TYR A 74 14.24 -11.87 6.99
N ARG A 75 15.28 -11.83 6.14
CA ARG A 75 15.12 -11.97 4.68
C ARG A 75 14.44 -13.29 4.30
N ARG A 76 14.93 -14.43 4.85
CA ARG A 76 14.32 -15.75 4.60
C ARG A 76 12.88 -15.81 5.06
N THR A 77 12.57 -15.28 6.24
CA THR A 77 11.22 -15.24 6.79
C THR A 77 10.28 -14.40 5.93
N ALA A 78 10.71 -13.21 5.48
CA ALA A 78 9.93 -12.35 4.60
C ALA A 78 9.66 -13.01 3.23
N ASN A 79 10.62 -13.74 2.68
CA ASN A 79 10.47 -14.50 1.43
C ASN A 79 9.46 -15.64 1.59
N ARG A 80 9.56 -16.41 2.68
CA ARG A 80 8.59 -17.47 3.01
C ARG A 80 7.17 -16.92 3.10
N LEU A 81 7.00 -15.81 3.84
CA LEU A 81 5.71 -15.13 3.97
C LEU A 81 5.21 -14.62 2.62
N THR A 82 6.09 -14.09 1.77
CA THR A 82 5.73 -13.63 0.42
C THR A 82 5.17 -14.78 -0.42
N ASN A 83 5.80 -15.96 -0.39
CA ASN A 83 5.32 -17.14 -1.11
C ASN A 83 4.01 -17.68 -0.55
N GLN A 84 3.84 -17.65 0.78
CA GLN A 84 2.57 -18.00 1.41
C GLN A 84 1.45 -17.07 0.99
N ILE A 85 1.66 -15.74 1.08
CA ILE A 85 0.67 -14.74 0.65
C ILE A 85 0.29 -14.94 -0.81
N ARG A 86 1.26 -15.20 -1.70
CA ARG A 86 0.98 -15.48 -3.12
C ARG A 86 0.09 -16.71 -3.31
N ARG A 87 0.33 -17.79 -2.54
CA ARG A 87 -0.51 -19.00 -2.58
C ARG A 87 -1.91 -18.73 -2.08
N GLU A 88 -2.05 -18.03 -0.95
CA GLU A 88 -3.35 -17.69 -0.37
C GLU A 88 -4.17 -16.77 -1.29
N ILE A 89 -3.54 -15.79 -1.94
CA ILE A 89 -4.20 -14.93 -2.93
C ILE A 89 -4.68 -15.75 -4.12
N ARG A 90 -3.84 -16.63 -4.68
CA ARG A 90 -4.24 -17.50 -5.80
C ARG A 90 -5.40 -18.41 -5.42
N HIS A 91 -5.36 -19.02 -4.24
CA HIS A 91 -6.43 -19.86 -3.75
C HIS A 91 -7.73 -19.08 -3.59
N TYR A 92 -7.67 -17.89 -2.98
CA TYR A 92 -8.84 -17.02 -2.82
C TYR A 92 -9.41 -16.58 -4.17
N ASP A 93 -8.56 -16.24 -5.13
CA ASP A 93 -9.00 -15.92 -6.50
C ASP A 93 -9.67 -17.11 -7.15
N GLN A 94 -9.08 -18.29 -7.07
CA GLN A 94 -9.64 -19.50 -7.65
C GLN A 94 -11.01 -19.83 -7.05
N GLU A 95 -11.16 -19.73 -5.73
CA GLU A 95 -12.43 -19.97 -5.06
C GLU A 95 -13.47 -18.92 -5.45
N SER A 96 -13.08 -17.64 -5.49
CA SER A 96 -13.95 -16.56 -5.95
C SER A 96 -14.43 -16.79 -7.39
N TRP A 97 -13.54 -17.24 -8.27
CA TRP A 97 -13.87 -17.61 -9.65
C TRP A 97 -14.82 -18.80 -9.72
N LYS A 98 -14.60 -19.83 -8.90
CA LYS A 98 -15.46 -21.01 -8.83
C LYS A 98 -16.86 -20.66 -8.36
N GLN A 99 -16.97 -19.86 -7.28
CA GLN A 99 -18.25 -19.39 -6.76
C GLN A 99 -18.98 -18.52 -7.79
N TRP A 100 -18.26 -17.62 -8.45
CA TRP A 100 -18.84 -16.83 -9.54
C TRP A 100 -19.33 -17.70 -10.70
N LEU A 101 -18.57 -18.72 -11.11
CA LEU A 101 -18.98 -19.64 -12.16
C LEU A 101 -20.23 -20.44 -11.77
N MET A 102 -20.29 -20.93 -10.52
CA MET A 102 -21.45 -21.63 -9.98
C MET A 102 -22.69 -20.74 -9.84
N SER A 103 -22.52 -19.43 -9.70
CA SER A 103 -23.62 -18.47 -9.65
C SER A 103 -24.21 -18.15 -11.02
N LEU A 104 -23.56 -18.57 -12.13
CA LEU A 104 -24.09 -18.33 -13.46
C LEU A 104 -25.27 -19.25 -13.73
N ASN A 105 -26.38 -18.66 -14.14
CA ASN A 105 -27.60 -19.34 -14.53
C ASN A 105 -28.00 -18.99 -15.97
N GLN A 106 -28.74 -19.89 -16.60
CA GLN A 106 -29.32 -19.65 -17.92
C GLN A 106 -30.58 -18.79 -17.82
N GLU A 107 -31.38 -18.95 -16.75
CA GLU A 107 -32.67 -18.27 -16.59
C GLU A 107 -32.53 -16.75 -16.40
N ASP A 108 -31.43 -16.30 -15.79
CA ASP A 108 -31.14 -14.88 -15.54
C ASP A 108 -30.25 -14.25 -16.62
N ASN A 109 -29.97 -14.98 -17.70
CA ASN A 109 -29.11 -14.56 -18.82
C ASN A 109 -27.65 -14.22 -18.40
N SER A 110 -27.22 -14.59 -17.19
CA SER A 110 -25.90 -14.26 -16.67
C SER A 110 -24.78 -14.97 -17.44
N ILE A 111 -25.03 -16.18 -17.95
CA ILE A 111 -24.11 -16.92 -18.84
C ILE A 111 -23.81 -16.10 -20.11
N TYR A 112 -24.82 -15.56 -20.78
CA TYR A 112 -24.65 -14.75 -21.99
C TYR A 112 -23.86 -13.46 -21.71
N ILE A 113 -24.19 -12.76 -20.62
CA ILE A 113 -23.49 -11.53 -20.21
C ILE A 113 -22.03 -11.82 -19.92
N ALA A 114 -21.73 -12.91 -19.20
CA ALA A 114 -20.39 -13.37 -18.93
C ALA A 114 -19.61 -13.68 -20.23
N ALA A 115 -20.17 -14.50 -21.11
CA ALA A 115 -19.57 -14.85 -22.40
C ALA A 115 -19.26 -13.60 -23.23
N ARG A 116 -20.20 -12.66 -23.32
CA ARG A 116 -20.04 -11.39 -24.04
C ARG A 116 -18.90 -10.53 -23.48
N LYS A 117 -18.73 -10.47 -22.15
CA LYS A 117 -17.61 -9.74 -21.52
C LYS A 117 -16.25 -10.31 -21.95
N PHE A 118 -16.12 -11.63 -22.02
CA PHE A 118 -14.89 -12.28 -22.50
C PHE A 118 -14.63 -12.02 -23.98
N SER A 119 -15.65 -12.13 -24.84
CA SER A 119 -15.50 -11.89 -26.29
C SER A 119 -15.05 -10.46 -26.61
N ARG A 120 -15.53 -9.45 -25.87
CA ARG A 120 -15.12 -8.04 -26.07
C ARG A 120 -13.65 -7.82 -25.70
N LYS A 121 -13.17 -8.46 -24.62
CA LYS A 121 -11.78 -8.35 -24.16
C LYS A 121 -10.80 -8.98 -25.16
N TYR A 122 -11.16 -10.10 -25.78
CA TYR A 122 -10.36 -10.74 -26.83
C TYR A 122 -10.25 -9.86 -28.09
N LYS A 123 -11.35 -9.25 -28.54
CA LYS A 123 -11.34 -8.34 -29.70
C LYS A 123 -10.41 -7.14 -29.47
N SER A 124 -10.41 -6.54 -28.28
CA SER A 124 -9.51 -5.41 -27.98
C SER A 124 -8.02 -5.77 -27.99
N HIS A 125 -7.65 -7.03 -27.71
CA HIS A 125 -6.24 -7.47 -27.70
C HIS A 125 -5.70 -7.77 -29.11
N GLN A 126 -6.56 -8.23 -30.03
CA GLN A 126 -6.19 -8.54 -31.41
C GLN A 126 -5.78 -7.27 -32.19
N TYR A 127 -6.46 -6.13 -31.99
CA TYR A 127 -6.09 -4.87 -32.64
C TYR A 127 -4.72 -4.32 -32.21
N TRP A 128 -4.25 -4.64 -31.00
CA TRP A 128 -2.91 -4.24 -30.53
C TRP A 128 -1.78 -5.09 -31.13
N THR A 129 -2.07 -6.34 -31.52
CA THR A 129 -1.05 -7.28 -32.02
C THR A 129 -0.84 -7.15 -33.54
N LEU A 130 -1.79 -6.53 -34.25
CA LEU A 130 -1.72 -6.29 -35.69
C LEU A 130 -1.22 -4.88 -36.06
N MET A 131 -0.83 -4.07 -35.06
CA MET A 131 -0.30 -2.71 -35.23
C MET A 131 1.19 -2.58 -34.85
N VAL A 132 1.91 -3.70 -34.72
CA VAL A 132 3.38 -3.78 -34.54
C VAL A 132 3.92 -4.77 -35.57
#